data_AF-A0A956EYW0-F1
#
_entry.id   AF-A0A956EYW0-F1
#
_cell.length_a   1.000
_cell.length_b   1.000
_cell.length_c   1.000
_cell.angle_alpha   90.00
_cell.angle_beta   90.00
_cell.angle_gamma   90.00
#
_symmetry.space_group_name_H-M   'P 1'
#
loop_
_entity.id
_entity.type
_entity.pdbx_description
1 polymer ?
#
loop_
_entity_poly.entity_id
_entity_poly.type
_entity_poly.pdbx_seq_one_letter_code
_entity_poly.pdbx_strand_id
1 'polypeptide(L)'
;MTGLPSILISAHVIGDLLWIGSICATALILGDSSADPKERGRVAYLVYQRLANPGFILAFVAGLTQLVMNTQHYFVATKFMHGKLLFAFIVIGLHHVIGARAKKMAQGKLSDPGPAPMMGWGVLVLAALTAVFAVLKPF
;
A
#
# COMPACT_ATOMS: atom_id res chain seq x y z
N MET A 1 23.91 11.04 -16.86
CA MET A 1 22.54 10.74 -17.36
C MET A 1 21.60 10.41 -16.18
N THR A 2 21.38 11.34 -15.24
CA THR A 2 20.94 11.01 -13.86
C THR A 2 19.53 11.48 -13.46
N GLY A 3 18.73 12.04 -14.38
CA GLY A 3 17.43 12.63 -14.03
C GLY A 3 16.32 11.59 -13.79
N LEU A 4 15.98 10.83 -14.83
CA LEU A 4 14.77 9.99 -14.83
C LEU A 4 14.76 8.86 -13.78
N PRO A 5 15.83 8.05 -13.61
CA PRO A 5 15.84 7.00 -12.58
C PRO A 5 15.65 7.57 -11.17
N SER A 6 16.32 8.68 -10.85
CA SER A 6 16.22 9.35 -9.55
C SER A 6 14.80 9.89 -9.30
N ILE A 7 14.14 10.44 -10.33
CA ILE A 7 12.75 10.91 -10.23
C ILE A 7 11.81 9.74 -9.94
N LEU A 8 11.97 8.61 -10.63
CA LEU A 8 11.14 7.43 -10.41
C LEU A 8 11.34 6.83 -9.03
N ILE A 9 12.57 6.80 -8.51
CA ILE A 9 12.86 6.35 -7.14
C ILE A 9 12.18 7.26 -6.13
N SER A 10 12.35 8.57 -6.27
CA SER A 10 11.72 9.55 -5.37
C SER A 10 10.19 9.45 -5.42
N ALA A 11 9.60 9.34 -6.61
CA ALA A 11 8.16 9.17 -6.77
C ALA A 11 7.66 7.87 -6.11
N HIS A 12 8.39 6.77 -6.27
CA HIS A 12 8.06 5.48 -5.66
C HIS A 12 8.04 5.58 -4.13
N VAL A 13 9.10 6.14 -3.53
CA VAL A 13 9.23 6.30 -2.07
C VAL A 13 8.16 7.25 -1.51
N ILE A 14 7.90 8.38 -2.17
CA ILE A 14 6.84 9.32 -1.75
C ILE A 14 5.47 8.63 -1.83
N GLY A 15 5.22 7.89 -2.90
CA GLY A 15 4.01 7.11 -3.08
C GLY A 15 3.83 6.09 -1.96
N ASP A 16 4.88 5.34 -1.61
CA ASP A 16 4.85 4.34 -0.55
C ASP A 16 4.57 4.96 0.82
N LEU A 17 5.19 6.09 1.16
CA LEU A 17 4.95 6.79 2.42
C LEU A 17 3.48 7.23 2.54
N LEU A 18 2.93 7.83 1.49
CA LEU A 18 1.53 8.22 1.44
C LEU A 18 0.61 7.01 1.51
N TRP A 19 0.92 5.95 0.75
CA TRP A 19 0.11 4.74 0.65
C TRP A 19 0.05 3.97 1.96
N ILE A 20 1.20 3.57 2.50
CA ILE A 20 1.29 2.68 3.67
C ILE A 20 0.73 3.36 4.92
N GLY A 21 1.06 4.63 5.15
CA GLY A 21 0.53 5.37 6.31
C GLY A 21 -1.00 5.51 6.25
N SER A 22 -1.54 5.92 5.10
CA SER A 22 -2.97 6.19 4.97
C SER A 22 -3.83 4.91 4.87
N ILE A 23 -3.31 3.80 4.32
CA ILE A 23 -4.04 2.52 4.35
C ILE A 23 -4.08 1.92 5.76
N CYS A 24 -3.02 2.07 6.55
CA CYS A 24 -3.03 1.71 7.97
C CYS A 24 -4.03 2.58 8.75
N ALA A 25 -4.05 3.90 8.50
CA ALA A 25 -5.04 4.79 9.10
C ALA A 25 -6.47 4.40 8.71
N THR A 26 -6.72 4.05 7.45
CA THR A 26 -8.01 3.54 6.96
C THR A 26 -8.46 2.31 7.75
N ALA A 27 -7.56 1.34 7.97
CA ALA A 27 -7.84 0.13 8.73
C ALA A 27 -8.12 0.41 10.21
N LEU A 28 -7.38 1.34 10.84
CA LEU A 28 -7.59 1.74 12.23
C LEU A 28 -8.94 2.44 12.41
N ILE A 29 -9.30 3.38 11.53
CA ILE A 29 -10.59 4.07 11.57
C ILE A 29 -11.75 3.07 11.43
N LEU A 30 -11.63 2.08 10.54
CA LEU A 30 -12.64 1.03 10.41
C LEU A 30 -12.80 0.22 11.69
N GLY A 31 -11.71 -0.01 12.43
CA GLY A 31 -11.69 -0.81 13.66
C GLY A 31 -12.20 -0.08 14.89
N ASP A 32 -12.31 1.25 14.86
CA ASP A 32 -12.76 2.03 16.00
C ASP A 32 -14.23 1.75 16.29
N SER A 33 -14.49 1.00 17.37
CA SER A 33 -15.83 0.62 17.81
C SER A 33 -16.55 1.70 18.62
N SER A 34 -15.90 2.84 18.90
CA SER A 34 -16.50 3.93 19.66
C SER A 34 -17.47 4.80 18.83
N ALA A 35 -17.38 4.72 17.49
CA ALA A 35 -18.17 5.51 16.56
C ALA A 35 -19.20 4.68 15.79
N ASP A 36 -20.23 5.35 15.25
CA ASP A 36 -21.22 4.72 14.37
C ASP A 36 -20.54 4.04 13.16
N PRO A 37 -20.92 2.80 12.80
CA PRO A 37 -20.33 2.06 11.71
C PRO A 37 -20.30 2.77 10.36
N LYS A 38 -21.36 3.51 10.03
CA LYS A 38 -21.45 4.21 8.75
C LYS A 38 -20.55 5.42 8.72
N GLU A 39 -20.50 6.20 9.82
CA GLU A 39 -19.62 7.36 9.91
C GLU A 39 -18.14 6.98 9.87
N ARG A 40 -17.70 5.98 10.64
CA ARG A 40 -16.30 5.51 10.55
C ARG A 40 -15.99 4.97 9.16
N GLY A 41 -16.94 4.28 8.52
CA GLY A 41 -16.81 3.84 7.12
C GLY A 41 -16.62 5.00 6.16
N ARG A 42 -17.39 6.09 6.32
CA ARG A 42 -17.30 7.31 5.49
C ARG A 42 -15.94 7.99 5.63
N VAL A 43 -15.45 8.16 6.85
CA VAL A 43 -14.13 8.77 7.12
C VAL A 43 -13.01 7.88 6.59
N ALA A 44 -13.05 6.57 6.86
CA ALA A 44 -12.07 5.62 6.34
C ALA A 44 -12.04 5.62 4.80
N TYR A 45 -13.20 5.63 4.15
CA TYR A 45 -13.27 5.64 2.69
C TYR A 45 -12.76 6.96 2.09
N LEU A 46 -12.97 8.09 2.77
CA LEU A 46 -12.38 9.37 2.37
C LEU A 46 -10.86 9.31 2.40
N VAL A 47 -10.26 8.82 3.49
CA VAL A 47 -8.80 8.63 3.61
C VAL A 47 -8.29 7.69 2.51
N TYR A 48 -8.99 6.58 2.27
CA TYR A 48 -8.66 5.64 1.20
C TYR A 48 -8.65 6.33 -0.18
N GLN A 49 -9.72 7.05 -0.53
CA GLN A 49 -9.85 7.66 -1.85
C GLN A 49 -8.90 8.83 -2.06
N ARG A 50 -8.63 9.62 -1.03
CA ARG A 50 -7.87 10.88 -1.14
C ARG A 50 -6.39 10.72 -0.90
N LEU A 51 -5.97 9.69 -0.17
CA LEU A 51 -4.56 9.48 0.20
C LEU A 51 -4.07 8.09 -0.21
N ALA A 52 -4.73 7.03 0.23
CA ALA A 52 -4.20 5.67 0.04
C ALA A 52 -4.15 5.26 -1.43
N ASN A 53 -5.23 5.49 -2.17
CA ASN A 53 -5.33 5.10 -3.57
C ASN A 53 -4.43 5.95 -4.49
N PRO A 54 -4.36 7.30 -4.35
CA PRO A 54 -3.38 8.10 -5.08
C PRO A 54 -1.92 7.74 -4.75
N GLY A 55 -1.61 7.52 -3.47
CA GLY A 55 -0.27 7.07 -3.05
C GLY A 55 0.10 5.72 -3.66
N PHE A 56 -0.82 4.75 -3.62
CA PHE A 56 -0.66 3.45 -4.27
C PHE A 56 -0.38 3.59 -5.76
N ILE A 57 -1.18 4.39 -6.49
CA ILE A 57 -1.01 4.57 -7.93
C ILE A 57 0.37 5.17 -8.23
N LEU A 58 0.78 6.20 -7.49
CA LEU A 58 2.08 6.83 -7.65
C LEU A 58 3.22 5.82 -7.42
N ALA A 59 3.17 5.09 -6.31
CA ALA A 59 4.17 4.07 -5.98
C ALA A 59 4.22 2.97 -7.06
N PHE A 60 3.06 2.42 -7.42
CA PHE A 60 2.94 1.31 -8.34
C PHE A 60 3.45 1.66 -9.73
N VAL A 61 3.02 2.80 -10.29
CA VAL A 61 3.45 3.24 -11.62
C VAL A 61 4.96 3.51 -11.64
N ALA A 62 5.49 4.20 -10.63
CA ALA A 62 6.92 4.50 -10.55
C ALA A 62 7.77 3.23 -10.40
N GLY A 63 7.39 2.31 -9.52
CA GLY A 63 8.07 1.04 -9.30
C GLY A 63 7.99 0.11 -10.51
N LEU A 64 6.81 0.00 -11.14
CA LEU A 64 6.62 -0.78 -12.36
C LEU A 64 7.44 -0.23 -13.52
N THR A 65 7.50 1.09 -13.67
CA THR A 65 8.31 1.74 -14.71
C THR A 65 9.79 1.41 -14.51
N GLN A 66 10.30 1.50 -13.28
CA GLN A 66 11.68 1.12 -12.99
C GLN A 66 11.96 -0.35 -13.33
N LEU A 67 11.05 -1.25 -12.96
CA LEU A 67 11.18 -2.68 -13.23
C LEU A 67 11.25 -2.98 -14.74
N VAL A 68 10.37 -2.37 -15.53
CA VAL A 68 10.30 -2.59 -16.98
C VAL A 68 11.50 -1.98 -17.71
N MET A 69 12.03 -0.85 -17.24
CA MET A 69 13.19 -0.19 -17.85
C MET A 69 14.49 -1.00 -17.70
N ASN A 70 14.57 -1.94 -16.76
CA ASN A 70 15.79 -2.74 -16.53
C ASN A 70 15.49 -4.18 -16.10
N THR A 71 14.69 -4.89 -16.90
CA THR A 71 14.24 -6.26 -16.58
C THR A 71 15.39 -7.24 -16.40
N GLN A 72 16.48 -7.12 -17.17
CA GLN A 72 17.65 -7.99 -17.03
C GLN A 72 18.30 -7.85 -15.65
N HIS A 73 18.50 -6.63 -15.16
CA HIS A 73 19.06 -6.42 -13.84
C HIS A 73 18.13 -6.94 -12.74
N TYR A 74 16.83 -6.65 -12.83
CA TYR A 74 15.87 -7.00 -11.79
C TYR A 74 15.49 -8.48 -11.77
N PHE A 75 15.42 -9.19 -12.90
CA PHE A 75 15.02 -10.60 -12.91
C PHE A 75 16.19 -11.58 -13.00
N VAL A 76 17.35 -11.16 -13.52
CA VAL A 76 18.50 -12.05 -13.75
C VAL A 76 19.65 -11.74 -12.80
N ALA A 77 20.04 -10.47 -12.66
CA ALA A 77 21.20 -10.11 -11.84
C ALA A 77 20.88 -10.11 -10.33
N THR A 78 19.65 -9.79 -9.95
CA THR A 78 19.24 -9.71 -8.54
C THR A 78 18.41 -10.93 -8.11
N LYS A 79 18.86 -11.63 -7.06
CA LYS A 79 18.21 -12.87 -6.58
C LYS A 79 16.94 -12.64 -5.75
N PHE A 80 16.65 -11.40 -5.37
CA PHE A 80 15.59 -11.08 -4.40
C PHE A 80 14.32 -10.48 -5.00
N MET A 81 14.29 -10.23 -6.32
CA MET A 81 13.16 -9.52 -6.93
C MET A 81 11.84 -10.30 -6.87
N HIS A 82 11.87 -11.63 -7.01
CA HIS A 82 10.68 -12.47 -6.89
C HIS A 82 10.02 -12.36 -5.50
N GLY A 83 10.83 -12.31 -4.44
CA GLY A 83 10.34 -12.10 -3.08
C GLY A 83 9.72 -10.71 -2.88
N LYS A 84 10.39 -9.67 -3.40
CA LYS A 84 9.86 -8.29 -3.38
C LYS A 84 8.50 -8.19 -4.07
N LEU A 85 8.37 -8.79 -5.26
CA LEU A 85 7.12 -8.80 -6.01
C LEU A 85 6.02 -9.57 -5.29
N LEU A 86 6.34 -10.73 -4.69
CA LEU A 86 5.37 -11.48 -3.89
C LEU A 86 4.80 -10.62 -2.75
N PHE A 87 5.66 -9.95 -1.98
CA PHE A 87 5.21 -9.06 -0.90
C PHE A 87 4.39 -7.88 -1.43
N ALA A 88 4.82 -7.26 -2.53
CA ALA A 88 4.06 -6.18 -3.16
C ALA A 88 2.65 -6.64 -3.55
N PHE A 89 2.50 -7.80 -4.20
CA PHE A 89 1.18 -8.33 -4.57
C PHE A 89 0.30 -8.61 -3.36
N ILE A 90 0.85 -9.15 -2.27
CA ILE A 90 0.09 -9.36 -1.03
C ILE A 90 -0.42 -8.03 -0.47
N VAL A 91 0.46 -7.02 -0.36
CA VAL A 91 0.09 -5.70 0.16
C VAL A 91 -0.94 -5.00 -0.74
N ILE A 92 -0.83 -5.13 -2.07
CA ILE A 92 -1.83 -4.63 -3.03
C ILE A 92 -3.18 -5.31 -2.81
N GLY A 93 -3.19 -6.63 -2.59
CA GLY A 93 -4.41 -7.37 -2.27
C GLY A 93 -5.08 -6.84 -0.99
N LEU A 94 -4.30 -6.70 0.08
CA LEU A 94 -4.79 -6.15 1.36
C LEU A 94 -5.32 -4.72 1.19
N HIS A 95 -4.64 -3.87 0.42
CA HIS A 95 -5.07 -2.49 0.14
C HIS A 95 -6.49 -2.45 -0.46
N HIS A 96 -6.74 -3.25 -1.50
CA HIS A 96 -8.05 -3.27 -2.16
C HIS A 96 -9.15 -3.89 -1.26
N VAL A 97 -8.82 -4.91 -0.46
CA VAL A 97 -9.77 -5.51 0.48
C VAL A 97 -10.18 -4.50 1.57
N ILE A 98 -9.22 -3.79 2.15
CA ILE A 98 -9.47 -2.73 3.15
C ILE A 98 -10.32 -1.61 2.52
N GLY A 99 -9.95 -1.13 1.33
CA GLY A 99 -10.70 -0.11 0.60
C GLY A 99 -12.13 -0.51 0.25
N ALA A 100 -12.34 -1.75 -0.18
CA ALA A 100 -13.66 -2.29 -0.49
C ALA A 100 -14.55 -2.37 0.75
N ARG A 101 -13.98 -2.75 1.91
CA ARG A 101 -14.70 -2.74 3.19
C ARG A 101 -15.05 -1.33 3.63
N ALA A 102 -14.11 -0.38 3.55
CA ALA A 102 -14.38 1.02 3.82
C ALA A 102 -15.54 1.56 2.98
N LYS A 103 -15.52 1.29 1.67
CA LYS A 103 -16.60 1.66 0.75
C LYS A 103 -17.95 1.06 1.15
N LYS A 104 -17.99 -0.23 1.48
CA LYS A 104 -19.23 -0.92 1.88
C LYS A 104 -19.79 -0.37 3.19
N MET A 105 -18.94 -0.06 4.17
CA MET A 105 -19.36 0.55 5.44
C MET A 105 -19.85 1.98 5.24
N ALA A 106 -19.15 2.81 4.44
CA ALA A 106 -19.60 4.15 4.09
C ALA A 106 -21.00 4.17 3.43
N GLN A 107 -21.32 3.12 2.66
CA GLN A 107 -22.61 2.92 2.01
C GLN A 107 -23.69 2.34 2.94
N GLY A 108 -23.37 2.01 4.19
CA GLY A 108 -24.28 1.33 5.12
C GLY A 108 -24.57 -0.13 4.74
N LYS A 109 -23.79 -0.74 3.83
CA LYS A 109 -23.95 -2.13 3.39
C LYS A 109 -23.22 -3.13 4.28
N LEU A 110 -22.44 -2.64 5.23
CA LEU A 110 -21.65 -3.43 6.19
C LEU A 110 -21.56 -2.62 7.49
N SER A 111 -21.79 -3.26 8.63
CA SER A 111 -21.65 -2.65 9.96
C SER A 111 -20.36 -3.10 10.68
N ASP A 112 -19.88 -4.30 10.34
CA ASP A 112 -18.67 -4.90 10.90
C ASP A 112 -17.47 -4.76 9.95
N PRO A 113 -16.35 -4.14 10.37
CA PRO A 113 -15.13 -4.07 9.57
C PRO A 113 -14.51 -5.45 9.31
N GLY A 114 -14.85 -6.48 10.09
CA GLY A 114 -14.26 -7.82 10.02
C GLY A 114 -12.74 -7.76 10.22
N PRO A 115 -11.93 -8.49 9.42
CA PRO A 115 -10.48 -8.54 9.62
C PRO A 115 -9.73 -7.26 9.17
N ALA A 116 -10.40 -6.22 8.68
CA ALA A 116 -9.74 -5.02 8.13
C ALA A 116 -8.70 -4.39 9.09
N PRO A 117 -8.95 -4.25 10.41
CA PRO A 117 -7.96 -3.69 11.33
C PRO A 117 -6.70 -4.58 11.44
N MET A 118 -6.88 -5.89 11.51
CA MET A 118 -5.77 -6.86 11.53
C MET A 118 -5.00 -6.87 10.20
N MET A 119 -5.70 -6.72 9.06
CA MET A 119 -5.08 -6.56 7.76
C MET A 119 -4.20 -5.31 7.69
N GLY A 120 -4.61 -4.20 8.34
CA GLY A 120 -3.79 -3.00 8.48
C GLY A 120 -2.45 -3.25 9.17
N TRP A 121 -2.46 -4.01 10.28
CA TRP A 121 -1.23 -4.47 10.93
C TRP A 121 -0.39 -5.37 10.02
N GLY A 122 -1.04 -6.28 9.27
CA GLY A 122 -0.39 -7.09 8.27
C GLY A 122 0.33 -6.25 7.19
N VAL A 123 -0.33 -5.20 6.68
CA VAL A 123 0.30 -4.25 5.76
C VAL A 123 1.52 -3.58 6.39
N LEU A 124 1.42 -3.10 7.63
CA LEU A 124 2.53 -2.43 8.31
C LEU A 124 3.74 -3.35 8.47
N VAL A 125 3.52 -4.60 8.90
CA VAL A 125 4.60 -5.60 9.06
C VAL A 125 5.24 -5.93 7.71
N LEU A 126 4.44 -6.19 6.68
CA LEU A 126 4.96 -6.50 5.34
C LEU A 126 5.72 -5.33 4.72
N ALA A 127 5.22 -4.10 4.92
CA ALA A 127 5.88 -2.88 4.46
C ALA A 127 7.21 -2.65 5.20
N ALA A 128 7.25 -2.85 6.52
CA ALA A 128 8.47 -2.76 7.31
C ALA A 128 9.51 -3.81 6.87
N LEU A 129 9.10 -5.06 6.67
CA LEU A 129 9.99 -6.10 6.14
C LEU A 129 10.53 -5.74 4.76
N THR A 130 9.67 -5.22 3.87
CA THR A 130 10.07 -4.78 2.53
C THR A 130 11.08 -3.63 2.59
N ALA A 131 10.88 -2.67 3.49
CA ALA A 131 11.83 -1.57 3.72
C ALA A 131 13.18 -2.08 4.24
N VAL A 132 13.18 -3.04 5.17
CA VAL A 132 14.42 -3.68 5.64
C VAL A 132 15.16 -4.37 4.49
N PHE A 133 14.45 -5.09 3.62
CA PHE A 133 15.06 -5.69 2.42
C PHE A 133 15.63 -4.65 1.45
N ALA A 134 14.98 -3.50 1.33
CA ALA A 134 15.48 -2.39 0.51
C ALA A 134 16.77 -1.78 1.07
N VAL A 135 16.91 -1.70 2.40
CA VAL A 135 18.08 -1.10 3.07
C VAL A 135 19.26 -2.07 3.19
N LEU A 136 19.02 -3.32 3.62
CA LEU A 136 20.10 -4.28 3.91
C LEU A 136 20.70 -4.93 2.66
N LYS A 137 19.91 -4.99 1.58
CA LYS A 137 20.37 -5.45 0.27
C LYS A 137 19.87 -4.45 -0.78
N PRO A 138 20.45 -3.24 -0.76
CA PRO A 138 20.17 -2.27 -1.80
C PRO A 138 20.64 -2.86 -3.13
N PHE A 139 19.88 -2.54 -4.17
CA PHE A 139 19.95 -3.08 -5.53
C PHE A 139 21.37 -3.24 -6.07
#